data_AF-A0A6M0JBQ8-F1
#
_entry.id   AF-A0A6M0JBQ8-F1
#
_cell.length_a   1.000
_cell.length_b   1.000
_cell.length_c   1.000
_cell.angle_alpha   90.00
_cell.angle_beta   90.00
_cell.angle_gamma   90.00
#
_symmetry.space_group_name_H-M   'P 1'
#
loop_
_entity.id
_entity.type
_entity.pdbx_description
1 polymer ?
#
loop_
_entity_poly.entity_id
_entity_poly.type
_entity_poly.pdbx_seq_one_letter_code
_entity_poly.pdbx_strand_id
1 'polypeptide(L)'
;MFKGFGGPKKKSVLEDNELTTGIVQHPVTGLWQTWISFTGNDIGCVTAHNQRDDANRVAKQIADAWSEGKYKTGEEVTAFIQSLPNDGVIDPLPQNIVMQLSQQALSARK
;
A
#
# COMPACT_ATOMS: atom_id res chain seq x y z
N MET A 1 5.15 46.06 -5.23
CA MET A 1 5.21 45.13 -4.08
C MET A 1 4.37 43.90 -4.44
N PHE A 2 5.00 42.84 -4.95
CA PHE A 2 4.30 41.58 -5.22
C PHE A 2 4.39 40.69 -3.98
N LYS A 3 3.24 40.52 -3.32
CA LYS A 3 3.08 39.64 -2.16
C LYS A 3 2.93 38.22 -2.70
N GLY A 4 4.00 37.43 -2.60
CA GLY A 4 4.01 36.04 -3.04
C GLY A 4 3.01 35.22 -2.24
N PHE A 5 1.96 34.74 -2.91
CA PHE A 5 1.15 33.63 -2.43
C PHE A 5 1.95 32.35 -2.64
N GLY A 6 2.87 32.06 -1.72
CA GLY A 6 3.31 30.70 -1.48
C GLY A 6 2.12 29.95 -0.90
N GLY A 7 1.28 29.38 -1.77
CA GLY A 7 0.27 28.41 -1.35
C GLY A 7 0.95 27.31 -0.52
N PRO A 8 0.21 26.65 0.39
CA PRO A 8 0.78 25.57 1.19
C PRO A 8 1.44 24.60 0.22
N LYS A 9 2.77 24.44 0.34
CA LYS A 9 3.48 23.37 -0.33
C LYS A 9 2.68 22.12 0.00
N LYS A 10 2.03 21.51 -1.01
CA LYS A 10 1.60 20.12 -0.88
C LYS A 10 2.86 19.41 -0.42
N LYS A 11 2.89 18.99 0.84
CA LYS A 11 3.95 18.13 1.34
C LYS A 11 4.09 17.04 0.29
N SER A 12 5.29 16.92 -0.27
CA SER A 12 5.65 15.72 -1.01
C SER A 12 5.25 14.58 -0.09
N VAL A 13 4.23 13.81 -0.48
CA VAL A 13 3.54 12.82 0.37
C VAL A 13 4.48 11.64 0.74
N LEU A 14 5.73 11.70 0.27
CA LEU A 14 6.82 10.80 0.56
C LEU A 14 7.86 11.55 1.41
N GLU A 15 7.47 12.06 2.58
CA GLU A 15 8.46 12.33 3.64
C GLU A 15 8.74 10.97 4.31
N ASP A 16 9.99 10.52 4.20
CA ASP A 16 10.58 9.28 4.74
C ASP A 16 9.81 7.98 4.49
N ASN A 17 10.11 7.25 3.42
CA ASN A 17 10.08 5.78 3.23
C ASN A 17 9.07 4.91 4.05
N GLU A 18 7.93 5.43 4.48
CA GLU A 18 6.98 4.74 5.33
C GLU A 18 5.91 4.12 4.45
N LEU A 19 6.26 2.99 3.84
CA LEU A 19 5.27 2.08 3.31
C LEU A 19 4.77 1.20 4.46
N THR A 20 3.45 1.21 4.67
CA THR A 20 2.80 0.17 5.45
C THR A 20 2.18 -0.85 4.51
N THR A 21 2.41 -2.12 4.79
CA THR A 21 1.85 -3.23 4.00
C THR A 21 1.30 -4.30 4.93
N GLY A 22 0.35 -5.08 4.43
CA GLY A 22 -0.23 -6.19 5.15
C GLY A 22 -1.12 -7.04 4.25
N ILE A 23 -1.78 -8.01 4.86
CA ILE A 23 -2.73 -8.88 4.16
C ILE A 23 -4.09 -8.81 4.82
N VAL A 24 -5.13 -9.02 4.02
CA VAL A 24 -6.51 -9.12 4.48
C VAL A 24 -7.24 -10.14 3.62
N GLN A 25 -8.13 -10.92 4.23
CA GLN A 25 -9.00 -11.79 3.44
C GLN A 25 -10.22 -10.98 2.97
N HIS A 26 -10.48 -10.98 1.67
CA HIS A 26 -11.65 -10.33 1.12
C HIS A 26 -12.91 -11.13 1.51
N PRO A 27 -13.93 -10.49 2.11
CA PRO A 27 -15.05 -11.20 2.72
C PRO A 27 -16.00 -11.87 1.72
N VAL A 28 -16.05 -11.38 0.48
CA VAL A 28 -16.92 -11.94 -0.58
C VAL A 28 -16.20 -13.03 -1.38
N THR A 29 -15.07 -12.70 -2.00
CA THR A 29 -14.30 -13.63 -2.85
C THR A 29 -13.48 -14.66 -2.06
N GLY A 30 -13.22 -14.44 -0.77
CA GLY A 30 -12.41 -15.33 0.06
C GLY A 30 -10.90 -15.28 -0.24
N LEU A 31 -10.47 -14.49 -1.23
CA LEU A 31 -9.07 -14.32 -1.60
C LEU A 31 -8.33 -13.47 -0.57
N TRP A 32 -7.08 -13.83 -0.31
CA TRP A 32 -6.15 -13.05 0.49
C TRP A 32 -5.54 -11.95 -0.36
N GLN A 33 -5.88 -10.71 -0.05
CA GLN A 33 -5.34 -9.55 -0.74
C GLN A 33 -4.21 -8.91 0.04
N THR A 34 -3.14 -8.57 -0.66
CA THR A 34 -2.05 -7.76 -0.11
C THR A 34 -2.39 -6.29 -0.32
N TRP A 35 -2.32 -5.49 0.73
CA TRP A 35 -2.60 -4.05 0.69
C TRP A 35 -1.37 -3.25 1.08
N ILE A 36 -1.26 -2.05 0.52
CA ILE A 36 -0.21 -1.08 0.81
C ILE A 36 -0.80 0.28 1.15
N SER A 37 -0.03 1.11 1.85
CA SER A 37 -0.37 2.50 2.15
C SER A 37 0.88 3.35 2.43
N PHE A 38 0.92 4.55 1.84
CA PHE A 38 2.01 5.52 2.01
C PHE A 38 1.70 6.59 3.05
N THR A 39 0.43 6.80 3.38
CA THR A 39 -0.03 7.87 4.29
C THR A 39 -0.89 7.37 5.44
N GLY A 40 -1.25 6.08 5.43
CA GLY A 40 -2.29 5.50 6.28
C GLY A 40 -3.72 5.78 5.81
N ASN A 41 -3.95 6.70 4.88
CA ASN A 41 -5.30 7.05 4.38
C ASN A 41 -5.57 6.54 2.95
N ASP A 42 -4.55 5.97 2.32
CA ASP A 42 -4.48 5.57 0.92
C ASP A 42 -4.32 4.04 0.81
N ILE A 43 -5.20 3.30 1.46
CA ILE A 43 -5.17 1.84 1.39
C ILE A 43 -5.48 1.39 -0.05
N GLY A 44 -4.50 0.75 -0.69
CA GLY A 44 -4.64 0.16 -2.01
C GLY A 44 -4.27 -1.31 -2.00
N CYS A 45 -5.11 -2.17 -2.58
CA CYS A 45 -4.80 -3.58 -2.76
C CYS A 45 -4.00 -3.78 -4.04
N VAL A 46 -2.96 -4.62 -3.98
CA VAL A 46 -1.97 -4.78 -5.06
C VAL A 46 -1.86 -6.20 -5.58
N THR A 47 -2.24 -7.21 -4.80
CA THR A 47 -2.34 -8.60 -5.25
C THR A 47 -3.48 -9.33 -4.55
N ALA A 48 -3.96 -10.42 -5.14
CA ALA A 48 -4.97 -11.32 -4.60
C ALA A 48 -4.54 -12.78 -4.77
N HIS A 49 -4.64 -13.57 -3.69
CA HIS A 49 -4.13 -14.93 -3.61
C HIS A 49 -5.15 -15.89 -3.03
N ASN A 50 -5.11 -17.15 -3.45
CA ASN A 50 -5.94 -18.20 -2.85
C ASN A 50 -5.42 -18.60 -1.47
N GLN A 51 -4.10 -18.57 -1.27
CA GLN A 51 -3.44 -18.97 -0.03
C GLN A 51 -2.93 -17.78 0.76
N ARG A 52 -3.07 -17.85 2.08
CA ARG A 52 -2.57 -16.82 3.00
C ARG A 52 -1.05 -16.69 2.95
N ASP A 53 -0.35 -17.81 2.80
CA ASP A 53 1.11 -17.85 2.80
C ASP A 53 1.70 -17.15 1.58
N ASP A 54 1.03 -17.25 0.43
CA ASP A 54 1.43 -16.54 -0.79
C ASP A 54 1.27 -15.03 -0.61
N ALA A 55 0.12 -14.59 -0.09
CA ALA A 55 -0.10 -13.17 0.23
C ALA A 55 0.92 -12.66 1.27
N ASN A 56 1.22 -13.43 2.31
CA ASN A 56 2.25 -13.09 3.30
C ASN A 56 3.64 -12.94 2.66
N ARG A 57 3.99 -13.83 1.74
CA ARG A 57 5.27 -13.77 1.03
C ARG A 57 5.36 -12.50 0.20
N VAL A 58 4.29 -12.14 -0.50
CA VAL A 58 4.22 -10.89 -1.27
C VAL A 58 4.30 -9.67 -0.37
N ALA A 59 3.53 -9.62 0.71
CA ALA A 59 3.59 -8.52 1.68
C ALA A 59 5.02 -8.33 2.23
N LYS A 60 5.72 -9.43 2.52
CA LYS A 60 7.12 -9.40 2.93
C LYS A 60 8.05 -8.87 1.83
N GLN A 61 7.91 -9.35 0.59
CA GLN A 61 8.71 -8.85 -0.55
C GLN A 61 8.53 -7.35 -0.76
N ILE A 62 7.30 -6.85 -0.60
CA ILE A 62 6.98 -5.43 -0.67
C ILE A 62 7.69 -4.67 0.46
N ALA A 63 7.59 -5.13 1.70
CA ALA A 63 8.23 -4.51 2.87
C ALA A 63 9.76 -4.48 2.74
N ASP A 64 10.36 -5.59 2.30
CA ASP A 64 11.80 -5.73 2.10
C ASP A 64 12.29 -4.77 1.00
N ALA A 65 11.63 -4.73 -0.15
CA ALA A 65 12.01 -3.86 -1.26
C ALA A 65 11.89 -2.36 -0.91
N TRP A 66 10.93 -2.01 -0.05
CA TRP A 66 10.78 -0.64 0.44
C TRP A 66 11.87 -0.27 1.47
N SER A 67 12.18 -1.20 2.38
CA SER A 67 13.24 -1.02 3.38
C SER A 67 14.63 -0.89 2.76
N GLU A 68 14.87 -1.59 1.64
CA GLU A 68 16.10 -1.47 0.85
C GLU A 68 16.21 -0.15 0.07
N GLY A 69 15.14 0.66 0.00
CA GLY A 69 15.09 1.89 -0.79
C GLY A 69 15.28 1.61 -2.29
N LYS A 70 14.85 0.43 -2.75
CA LYS A 70 15.14 -0.11 -4.08
C LYS A 70 14.44 0.67 -5.20
N TYR A 71 13.28 1.25 -4.91
CA TYR A 71 12.46 1.98 -5.88
C TYR A 71 12.35 3.44 -5.48
N LYS A 72 12.68 4.34 -6.40
CA LYS A 72 12.76 5.79 -6.16
C LYS A 72 11.72 6.56 -6.98
N THR A 73 11.21 5.96 -8.06
CA THR A 73 10.21 6.59 -8.93
C THR A 73 8.88 5.84 -8.89
N GLY A 74 7.78 6.54 -9.16
CA GLY A 74 6.46 5.92 -9.23
C GLY A 74 6.34 4.85 -10.33
N GLU A 75 7.11 4.98 -11.41
CA GLU A 75 7.17 4.00 -12.50
C GLU A 75 7.82 2.69 -12.05
N GLU A 76 8.93 2.76 -11.30
CA GLU A 76 9.59 1.59 -10.73
C GLU A 76 8.70 0.85 -9.74
N VAL A 77 7.97 1.60 -8.89
CA VAL A 77 7.03 1.03 -7.93
C VAL A 77 5.87 0.35 -8.67
N THR A 78 5.35 0.97 -9.72
CA THR A 78 4.27 0.40 -10.54
C THR A 78 4.72 -0.88 -11.24
N ALA A 79 5.91 -0.87 -11.85
CA ALA A 79 6.47 -2.04 -12.51
C ALA A 79 6.74 -3.18 -11.52
N PHE A 80 7.22 -2.85 -10.32
CA PHE A 80 7.39 -3.84 -9.26
C PHE A 80 6.06 -4.46 -8.85
N ILE A 81 5.03 -3.66 -8.57
CA ILE A 81 3.69 -4.15 -8.22
C ILE A 81 3.14 -5.07 -9.32
N GLN A 82 3.28 -4.66 -10.58
CA GLN A 82 2.85 -5.48 -11.73
C GLN A 82 3.64 -6.79 -11.89
N SER A 83 4.86 -6.87 -11.35
CA SER A 83 5.69 -8.08 -11.40
C SER A 83 5.38 -9.08 -10.28
N LEU A 84 4.61 -8.67 -9.26
CA LEU A 84 4.26 -9.55 -8.15
C LEU A 84 3.34 -10.68 -8.61
N PRO A 85 3.49 -11.89 -8.04
CA PRO A 85 2.55 -12.97 -8.33
C PRO A 85 1.14 -12.55 -7.93
N ASN A 86 0.15 -12.95 -8.72
CA ASN A 86 -1.25 -12.63 -8.49
C ASN A 86 -2.12 -13.76 -9.04
N ASP A 87 -2.91 -14.40 -8.18
CA ASP A 87 -3.71 -15.59 -8.53
C ASP A 87 -5.14 -15.24 -8.94
N GLY A 88 -5.56 -13.99 -8.70
CA GLY A 88 -6.94 -13.57 -8.89
C GLY A 88 -7.10 -12.10 -9.23
N VAL A 89 -8.36 -11.71 -9.38
CA VAL A 89 -8.72 -10.30 -9.55
C VAL A 89 -8.69 -9.63 -8.19
N ILE A 90 -8.15 -8.42 -8.15
CA ILE A 90 -8.17 -7.56 -6.97
C ILE A 90 -9.53 -6.88 -6.92
N ASP A 91 -10.38 -7.35 -6.03
CA ASP A 91 -11.68 -6.73 -5.77
C ASP A 91 -11.57 -5.64 -4.70
N PRO A 92 -12.29 -4.50 -4.86
CA PRO A 92 -12.26 -3.42 -3.90
C PRO A 92 -12.80 -3.89 -2.54
N LEU A 93 -12.02 -3.62 -1.49
CA LEU A 93 -12.43 -3.96 -0.13
C LEU A 93 -13.64 -3.12 0.31
N PRO A 94 -14.57 -3.71 1.09
CA PRO A 94 -15.61 -2.95 1.78
C PRO A 94 -15.06 -1.79 2.60
N GLN A 95 -15.77 -0.65 2.60
CA GLN A 95 -15.30 0.59 3.21
C GLN A 95 -14.97 0.44 4.71
N ASN A 96 -15.71 -0.38 5.44
CA ASN A 96 -15.44 -0.65 6.86
C ASN A 96 -14.07 -1.34 7.07
N ILE A 97 -13.67 -2.24 6.15
CA ILE A 97 -12.36 -2.89 6.19
C ILE A 97 -11.27 -1.88 5.84
N VAL A 98 -11.48 -1.08 4.80
CA VAL A 98 -10.55 -0.01 4.42
C VAL A 98 -10.29 0.94 5.60
N MET A 99 -11.33 1.32 6.35
CA MET A 99 -11.20 2.14 7.55
C MET A 99 -10.40 1.46 8.67
N GLN A 100 -10.61 0.16 8.89
CA GLN A 100 -9.84 -0.60 9.87
C GLN A 100 -8.37 -0.69 9.48
N LEU A 101 -8.06 -0.98 8.22
CA LEU A 101 -6.70 -1.04 7.70
C LEU A 101 -6.02 0.33 7.77
N SER A 102 -6.75 1.40 7.48
CA SER A 102 -6.28 2.78 7.65
C SER A 102 -5.88 3.08 9.10
N GLN A 103 -6.73 2.72 10.06
CA GLN A 103 -6.41 2.87 11.48
C GLN A 103 -5.20 2.03 11.91
N GLN A 104 -5.06 0.81 11.38
CA GLN A 104 -3.88 -0.04 11.61
C GLN A 104 -2.61 0.62 11.06
N ALA A 105 -2.66 1.12 9.82
CA ALA A 105 -1.53 1.77 9.18
C ALA A 105 -1.10 3.06 9.89
N LEU A 106 -2.06 3.86 10.35
CA LEU A 106 -1.78 5.06 11.15
C LEU A 106 -1.24 4.74 12.54
N SER A 107 -1.65 3.62 13.14
CA SER A 107 -1.18 3.21 14.46
C SER A 107 0.22 2.60 14.41
N ALA A 108 0.58 1.92 13.32
CA ALA A 108 1.89 1.31 13.12
C ALA A 108 3.03 2.34 12.92
N ARG A 109 2.68 3.61 12.64
CA ARG A 109 3.63 4.73 12.48
C ARG A 109 3.91 5.51 13.77
N LYS A 110 3.14 5.27 14.83
CA LYS A 110 3.34 5.94 16.14
C LYS A 110 4.34 5.18 16.99
#